data_AF-A0A090QY98-F1
#
_entry.id   AF-A0A090QY98-F1
#
_cell.length_a   1.000
_cell.length_b   1.000
_cell.length_c   1.000
_cell.angle_alpha   90.00
_cell.angle_beta   90.00
_cell.angle_gamma   90.00
#
_symmetry.space_group_name_H-M   'P 1'
#
loop_
_entity.id
_entity.type
_entity.pdbx_description
1 polymer ?
#
loop_
_entity_poly.entity_id
_entity_poly.type
_entity_poly.pdbx_seq_one_letter_code
_entity_poly.pdbx_strand_id
1 'polypeptide(L)'
;MRDWETRIKKIVDGDITYTCELKYDGASISLHYENGKFVQAVTRGDGNQGDEVTANVRTIKSVPLQLKGDDVPAKFEIRGEIVLPWDGFHKMNEERAEQGLDLYRNPRNTASGSLKLQDSAEVAKRPLDCLLYQLAGENLPVKSQFDSLMLARKWGF
;
A
#
# COMPACT_ATOMS: atom_id res chain seq x y z
N MET A 1 15.78 18.94 6.01
CA MET A 1 16.10 17.79 6.89
C MET A 1 16.71 18.25 8.21
N ARG A 2 17.94 18.82 8.24
CA ARG A 2 18.58 19.28 9.50
C ARG A 2 17.76 20.30 10.30
N ASP A 3 17.15 21.26 9.63
CA ASP A 3 16.31 22.27 10.31
C ASP A 3 15.03 21.67 10.90
N TRP A 4 14.45 20.67 10.22
CA TRP A 4 13.30 19.92 10.73
C TRP A 4 13.70 19.11 11.97
N GLU A 5 14.82 18.40 11.92
CA GLU A 5 15.33 17.64 13.06
C GLU A 5 15.63 18.55 14.27
N THR A 6 16.25 19.70 14.03
CA THR A 6 16.52 20.70 15.07
C THR A 6 15.25 21.19 15.74
N ARG A 7 14.15 21.34 14.98
CA ARG A 7 12.85 21.70 15.54
C ARG A 7 12.27 20.57 16.39
N ILE A 8 12.34 19.32 15.95
CA ILE A 8 11.83 18.17 16.72
C ILE A 8 12.58 18.03 18.06
N LYS A 9 13.91 18.16 18.05
CA LYS A 9 14.75 18.12 19.27
C LYS A 9 14.45 19.20 20.30
N LYS A 10 13.78 20.29 19.91
CA LYS A 10 13.38 21.36 20.84
C LYS A 10 12.02 21.13 21.49
N ILE A 11 11.20 20.24 20.93
CA ILE A 11 9.80 20.03 21.38
C ILE A 11 9.57 18.64 22.00
N VAL A 12 10.48 17.69 21.79
CA VAL A 12 10.43 16.35 22.38
C VAL A 12 11.50 16.24 23.45
N ASP A 13 11.10 15.84 24.66
CA ASP A 13 12.03 15.50 25.73
C ASP A 13 12.57 14.08 25.53
N GLY A 14 13.88 13.89 25.74
CA GLY A 14 14.55 12.59 25.67
C GLY A 14 15.11 12.22 24.29
N ASP A 15 15.47 10.94 24.14
CA ASP A 15 16.08 10.41 22.92
C ASP A 15 15.04 10.22 21.81
N ILE A 16 15.42 10.60 20.58
CA ILE A 16 14.56 10.47 19.40
C ILE A 16 15.14 9.43 18.45
N THR A 17 14.31 8.46 18.06
CA THR A 17 14.63 7.45 17.05
C THR A 17 13.75 7.63 15.82
N TYR A 18 14.31 7.34 14.64
CA TYR A 18 13.61 7.46 13.36
C TYR A 18 13.52 6.09 12.67
N THR A 19 12.38 5.81 12.06
CA THR A 19 12.23 4.73 11.08
C THR A 19 12.32 5.35 9.68
N CYS A 20 13.27 4.88 8.88
CA CYS A 20 13.52 5.39 7.53
C CYS A 20 13.08 4.34 6.52
N GLU A 21 12.19 4.73 5.60
CA GLU A 21 11.60 3.84 4.61
C GLU A 21 11.81 4.42 3.20
N LEU A 22 11.79 3.54 2.19
CA LEU A 22 11.81 3.98 0.81
C LEU A 22 10.48 4.65 0.48
N LYS A 23 10.54 5.79 -0.18
CA LYS A 23 9.37 6.42 -0.76
C LYS A 23 9.06 5.77 -2.11
N TYR A 24 8.14 4.82 -2.12
CA TYR A 24 7.69 4.20 -3.35
C TYR A 24 6.89 5.18 -4.23
N ASP A 25 6.97 4.97 -5.55
CA ASP A 25 6.27 5.78 -6.54
C ASP A 25 5.12 4.98 -7.18
N GLY A 26 4.00 4.92 -6.47
CA GLY A 26 2.83 4.15 -6.89
C GLY A 26 1.52 4.91 -6.64
N ALA A 27 0.49 4.15 -6.27
CA ALA A 27 -0.81 4.68 -5.88
C ALA A 27 -1.08 4.36 -4.40
N SER A 28 -1.23 5.39 -3.59
CA SER A 28 -1.53 5.23 -2.16
C SER A 28 -2.90 4.59 -1.96
N ILE A 29 -2.95 3.59 -1.07
CA ILE A 29 -4.14 2.79 -0.77
C ILE A 29 -4.35 2.68 0.75
N SER A 30 -5.60 2.71 1.15
CA SER A 30 -6.10 2.32 2.46
C SER A 30 -6.74 0.94 2.35
N LEU A 31 -6.36 0.00 3.22
CA LEU A 31 -6.90 -1.35 3.32
C LEU A 31 -7.56 -1.53 4.69
N HIS A 32 -8.87 -1.67 4.72
CA HIS A 32 -9.62 -1.88 5.95
C HIS A 32 -9.75 -3.38 6.23
N TYR A 33 -9.48 -3.75 7.47
CA TYR A 33 -9.64 -5.10 8.00
C TYR A 33 -10.60 -5.10 9.18
N GLU A 34 -11.48 -6.09 9.21
CA GLU A 34 -12.37 -6.35 10.35
C GLU A 34 -12.26 -7.82 10.76
N ASN A 35 -11.95 -8.07 12.03
CA ASN A 35 -11.71 -9.40 12.60
C ASN A 35 -10.74 -10.22 11.74
N GLY A 36 -9.65 -9.57 11.31
CA GLY A 36 -8.62 -10.13 10.44
C GLY A 36 -9.02 -10.36 8.98
N LYS A 37 -10.24 -10.03 8.56
CA LYS A 37 -10.70 -10.18 7.17
C LYS A 37 -10.59 -8.88 6.41
N PHE A 38 -10.08 -8.94 5.18
CA PHE A 38 -10.06 -7.80 4.28
C PHE A 38 -11.48 -7.45 3.83
N VAL A 39 -11.93 -6.25 4.21
CA VAL A 39 -13.31 -5.79 3.94
C VAL A 39 -13.38 -4.76 2.82
N GLN A 40 -12.47 -3.78 2.80
CA GLN A 40 -12.55 -2.66 1.89
C GLN A 40 -11.17 -2.11 1.52
N ALA A 41 -10.99 -1.66 0.29
CA ALA A 41 -9.87 -0.81 -0.08
C ALA A 41 -10.31 0.49 -0.76
N VAL A 42 -9.68 1.58 -0.36
CA VAL A 42 -9.99 2.93 -0.86
C VAL A 42 -8.69 3.60 -1.28
N THR A 43 -8.66 4.17 -2.49
CA THR A 43 -7.52 4.99 -2.93
C THR A 43 -7.44 6.28 -2.11
N ARG A 44 -6.26 6.90 -2.02
CA ARG A 44 -6.13 8.16 -1.26
C ARG A 44 -7.00 9.31 -1.83
N GLY A 45 -7.18 9.37 -3.14
CA GLY A 45 -7.83 10.50 -3.82
C GLY A 45 -7.25 11.86 -3.39
N ASP A 46 -8.10 12.75 -2.90
CA ASP A 46 -7.70 14.09 -2.39
C ASP A 46 -7.30 14.11 -0.90
N GLY A 47 -7.32 12.94 -0.24
CA GLY A 47 -7.07 12.78 1.19
C GLY A 47 -8.32 12.80 2.06
N ASN A 48 -9.48 13.18 1.52
CA ASN A 48 -10.78 13.11 2.18
C ASN A 48 -11.73 12.12 1.48
N GLN A 49 -11.70 12.08 0.15
CA GLN A 49 -12.49 11.19 -0.69
C GLN A 49 -11.59 10.43 -1.66
N GLY A 50 -11.84 9.14 -1.78
CA GLY A 50 -11.13 8.26 -2.71
C GLY A 50 -12.07 7.27 -3.40
N ASP A 51 -11.56 6.68 -4.47
CA ASP A 51 -12.27 5.62 -5.20
C ASP A 51 -12.23 4.32 -4.39
N GLU A 52 -13.40 3.69 -4.22
CA GLU A 52 -13.56 2.35 -3.67
C GLU A 52 -13.10 1.33 -4.73
N VAL A 53 -12.05 0.57 -4.42
CA VAL A 53 -11.34 -0.30 -5.39
C VAL A 53 -11.13 -1.72 -4.85
N THR A 54 -11.97 -2.17 -3.92
CA THR A 54 -11.85 -3.46 -3.22
C THR A 54 -11.72 -4.61 -4.19
N ALA A 55 -12.58 -4.69 -5.21
CA ALA A 55 -12.56 -5.80 -6.18
C ALA A 55 -11.20 -5.93 -6.88
N ASN A 56 -10.61 -4.79 -7.25
CA ASN A 56 -9.31 -4.75 -7.92
C ASN A 56 -8.17 -5.10 -6.96
N VAL A 57 -8.19 -4.57 -5.74
CA VAL A 57 -7.17 -4.84 -4.73
C VAL A 57 -7.20 -6.29 -4.25
N ARG A 58 -8.37 -6.96 -4.23
CA ARG A 58 -8.47 -8.40 -3.93
C ARG A 58 -7.63 -9.29 -4.86
N THR A 59 -7.28 -8.80 -6.04
CA THR A 59 -6.49 -9.54 -7.03
C THR A 59 -4.98 -9.45 -6.80
N ILE A 60 -4.53 -8.53 -5.94
CA ILE A 60 -3.11 -8.27 -5.67
C ILE A 60 -2.61 -9.29 -4.66
N LYS A 61 -1.68 -10.15 -5.07
CA LYS A 61 -1.25 -11.34 -4.31
C LYS A 61 -0.62 -11.03 -2.95
N SER A 62 0.07 -9.89 -2.84
CA SER A 62 0.69 -9.43 -1.59
C SER A 62 -0.30 -8.82 -0.61
N VAL A 63 -1.57 -8.65 -0.98
CA VAL A 63 -2.61 -8.21 -0.05
C VAL A 63 -3.29 -9.46 0.54
N PRO A 64 -3.04 -9.79 1.82
CA PRO A 64 -3.68 -10.93 2.47
C PRO A 64 -5.18 -10.69 2.65
N LEU A 65 -6.03 -11.55 2.09
CA LEU A 65 -7.49 -11.46 2.29
C LEU A 65 -7.92 -11.85 3.71
N GLN A 66 -7.08 -12.64 4.38
CA GLN A 66 -7.22 -13.06 5.77
C GLN A 66 -5.85 -12.93 6.44
N LEU A 67 -5.80 -12.15 7.51
CA LEU A 67 -4.61 -11.97 8.33
C LEU A 67 -4.36 -13.20 9.18
N LYS A 68 -3.08 -13.44 9.47
CA LYS A 68 -2.60 -14.51 10.33
C LYS A 68 -2.36 -13.99 11.75
N GLY A 69 -2.55 -14.84 12.75
CA GLY A 69 -2.29 -14.53 14.16
C GLY A 69 -3.55 -14.22 14.96
N ASP A 70 -3.42 -14.35 16.28
CA ASP A 70 -4.52 -14.18 17.24
C ASP A 70 -4.53 -12.77 17.88
N ASP A 71 -3.52 -11.96 17.60
CA ASP A 71 -3.31 -10.60 18.11
C ASP A 71 -3.82 -9.50 17.16
N VAL A 72 -4.64 -9.89 16.18
CA VAL A 72 -5.19 -8.97 15.17
C VAL A 72 -6.33 -8.14 15.79
N PRO A 73 -6.27 -6.80 15.74
CA PRO A 73 -7.36 -5.95 16.22
C PRO A 73 -8.69 -6.21 15.51
N ALA A 74 -9.79 -5.96 16.22
CA ALA A 74 -11.14 -6.17 15.69
C ALA A 74 -11.43 -5.31 14.45
N LYS A 75 -10.88 -4.08 14.38
CA LYS A 75 -11.01 -3.19 13.23
C LYS A 75 -9.83 -2.24 13.14
N PHE A 76 -9.22 -2.17 11.97
CA PHE A 76 -8.12 -1.26 11.69
C PHE A 76 -7.89 -1.07 10.18
N GLU A 77 -6.97 -0.19 9.85
CA GLU A 77 -6.57 0.17 8.50
C GLU A 77 -5.06 -0.08 8.31
N ILE A 78 -4.70 -0.64 7.16
CA ILE A 78 -3.32 -0.70 6.67
C ILE A 78 -3.20 0.27 5.52
N ARG A 79 -2.27 1.22 5.64
CA ARG A 79 -1.92 2.14 4.56
C ARG A 79 -0.67 1.66 3.87
N GLY A 80 -0.72 1.70 2.55
CA GLY A 80 0.37 1.27 1.70
C GLY A 80 0.39 2.00 0.37
N GLU A 81 1.27 1.53 -0.49
CA GLU A 81 1.42 1.99 -1.86
C GLU A 81 1.28 0.76 -2.78
N ILE A 82 0.34 0.84 -3.73
CA ILE A 82 0.27 -0.11 -4.84
C ILE A 82 1.29 0.31 -5.88
N VAL A 83 2.22 -0.58 -6.17
CA VAL A 83 3.31 -0.35 -7.13
C VAL A 83 3.23 -1.32 -8.28
N LEU A 84 3.86 -0.95 -9.39
CA LEU A 84 4.13 -1.84 -10.51
C LEU A 84 5.65 -1.99 -10.62
N PRO A 85 6.22 -3.15 -10.23
CA PRO A 85 7.65 -3.38 -10.35
C PRO A 85 8.15 -3.22 -11.79
N TRP A 86 9.42 -2.83 -11.95
CA TRP A 86 10.03 -2.55 -13.25
C TRP A 86 9.91 -3.72 -14.22
N ASP A 87 10.25 -4.93 -13.80
CA ASP A 87 10.18 -6.13 -14.64
C ASP A 87 8.76 -6.36 -15.17
N GLY A 88 7.76 -6.18 -14.30
CA GLY A 88 6.35 -6.29 -14.66
C GLY A 88 5.91 -5.21 -15.64
N PHE A 89 6.33 -3.96 -15.42
CA PHE A 89 6.06 -2.84 -16.33
C PHE A 89 6.69 -3.04 -17.71
N HIS A 90 7.95 -3.48 -17.77
CA HIS A 90 8.66 -3.73 -19.02
C HIS A 90 8.00 -4.84 -19.82
N LYS A 91 7.69 -5.97 -19.17
CA LYS A 91 6.96 -7.07 -19.81
C LYS A 91 5.61 -6.63 -20.39
N MET A 92 4.83 -5.84 -19.63
CA MET A 92 3.56 -5.30 -20.13
C MET A 92 3.74 -4.39 -21.36
N ASN A 93 4.83 -3.63 -21.43
CA ASN A 93 5.12 -2.79 -22.59
C ASN A 93 5.64 -3.60 -23.79
N GLU A 94 6.41 -4.65 -23.57
CA GLU A 94 6.82 -5.60 -24.61
C GLU A 94 5.59 -6.25 -25.27
N GLU A 95 4.68 -6.81 -24.48
CA GLU A 95 3.43 -7.42 -24.97
C GLU A 95 2.57 -6.42 -25.76
N ARG A 96 2.55 -5.14 -25.36
CA ARG A 96 1.81 -4.08 -26.08
C ARG A 96 2.49 -3.69 -27.38
N ALA A 97 3.83 -3.61 -27.40
CA ALA A 97 4.60 -3.33 -28.61
C ALA A 97 4.37 -4.41 -29.67
N GLU A 98 4.38 -5.68 -29.28
CA GLU A 98 4.09 -6.83 -30.17
C GLU A 98 2.69 -6.76 -30.79
N GLN A 99 1.73 -6.19 -30.05
CA GLN A 99 0.35 -5.98 -30.51
C GLN A 99 0.16 -4.66 -31.29
N GLY A 100 1.22 -3.86 -31.47
CA GLY A 100 1.13 -2.55 -32.11
C GLY A 100 0.34 -1.50 -31.31
N LEU A 101 0.22 -1.67 -30.00
CA LEU A 101 -0.50 -0.77 -29.10
C LEU A 101 0.44 0.27 -28.48
N ASP A 102 -0.12 1.42 -28.11
CA ASP A 102 0.62 2.46 -27.38
C ASP A 102 1.18 1.93 -26.06
N LEU A 103 2.46 2.24 -25.80
CA LEU A 103 3.13 1.87 -24.56
C LEU A 103 2.61 2.68 -23.37
N TYR A 104 2.68 2.06 -22.20
CA TYR A 104 2.51 2.77 -20.94
C TYR A 104 3.70 3.70 -20.66
N ARG A 105 3.40 4.88 -20.11
CA ARG A 105 4.40 5.94 -19.91
C ARG A 105 5.31 5.74 -18.71
N ASN A 106 4.77 5.30 -17.57
CA ASN A 106 5.55 5.04 -16.35
C ASN A 106 4.79 4.08 -15.43
N PRO A 107 5.49 3.38 -14.52
CA PRO A 107 4.87 2.41 -13.61
C PRO A 107 3.80 3.00 -12.69
N ARG A 108 4.02 4.22 -12.15
CA ARG A 108 3.08 4.90 -11.24
C ARG A 108 1.70 5.08 -11.87
N ASN A 109 1.66 5.65 -13.08
CA ASN A 109 0.42 5.91 -13.81
C ASN A 109 -0.25 4.61 -14.23
N THR A 110 0.52 3.60 -14.60
CA THR A 110 -0.01 2.28 -14.93
C THR A 110 -0.64 1.64 -13.70
N ALA A 111 0.01 1.65 -12.54
CA ALA A 111 -0.54 1.12 -11.29
C ALA A 111 -1.85 1.83 -10.91
N SER A 112 -1.84 3.17 -10.86
CA SER A 112 -3.04 3.98 -10.58
C SER A 112 -4.17 3.72 -11.58
N GLY A 113 -3.88 3.69 -12.88
CA GLY A 113 -4.86 3.40 -13.92
C GLY A 113 -5.41 1.97 -13.84
N SER A 114 -4.59 1.01 -13.40
CA SER A 114 -5.02 -0.38 -13.20
C SER A 114 -6.11 -0.48 -12.15
N LEU A 115 -5.95 0.22 -11.02
CA LEU A 115 -6.92 0.19 -9.92
C LEU A 115 -8.29 0.78 -10.29
N LYS A 116 -8.38 1.52 -11.40
CA LYS A 116 -9.63 2.15 -11.88
C LYS A 116 -10.33 1.36 -12.98
N LEU A 117 -9.78 0.23 -13.39
CA LEU A 117 -10.43 -0.65 -14.36
C LEU A 117 -11.73 -1.21 -13.77
N GLN A 118 -12.76 -1.29 -14.61
CA GLN A 118 -14.05 -1.83 -14.21
C GLN A 118 -13.99 -3.36 -14.03
N ASP A 119 -13.18 -4.04 -14.85
CA ASP A 119 -13.01 -5.49 -14.78
C ASP A 119 -11.78 -5.86 -13.94
N SER A 120 -12.04 -6.40 -12.75
CA SER A 120 -11.00 -6.91 -11.86
C SER A 120 -10.18 -8.06 -12.45
N ALA A 121 -10.72 -8.83 -13.41
CA ALA A 121 -9.97 -9.88 -14.09
C ALA A 121 -8.82 -9.31 -14.92
N GLU A 122 -8.97 -8.11 -15.48
CA GLU A 122 -7.88 -7.40 -16.16
C GLU A 122 -6.84 -6.87 -15.18
N VAL A 123 -7.24 -6.50 -13.96
CA VAL A 123 -6.31 -6.09 -12.90
C VAL A 123 -5.50 -7.29 -12.41
N ALA A 124 -6.12 -8.46 -12.26
CA ALA A 124 -5.47 -9.69 -11.81
C ALA A 124 -4.32 -10.15 -12.72
N LYS A 125 -4.35 -9.77 -14.01
CA LYS A 125 -3.28 -10.04 -14.98
C LYS A 125 -2.07 -9.14 -14.79
N ARG A 126 -2.24 -8.00 -14.11
CA ARG A 126 -1.17 -7.01 -13.92
C ARG A 126 -0.31 -7.42 -12.72
N PRO A 127 1.02 -7.33 -12.83
CA PRO A 127 1.93 -7.71 -11.75
C PRO A 127 2.03 -6.57 -10.72
N LEU A 128 0.89 -6.17 -10.15
CA LEU A 128 0.84 -5.19 -9.08
C LEU A 128 1.34 -5.79 -7.77
N ASP A 129 1.93 -4.94 -6.94
CA ASP A 129 2.38 -5.29 -5.60
C ASP A 129 1.91 -4.22 -4.60
N CYS A 130 1.81 -4.57 -3.33
CA CYS A 130 1.36 -3.69 -2.25
C CYS A 130 2.42 -3.62 -1.16
N LEU A 131 2.98 -2.44 -0.95
CA LEU A 131 3.98 -2.18 0.07
C LEU A 131 3.38 -1.31 1.16
N LEU A 132 3.19 -1.88 2.35
CA LEU A 132 2.65 -1.14 3.48
C LEU A 132 3.69 -0.20 4.09
N TYR A 133 3.20 0.87 4.70
CA TYR A 133 4.04 1.79 5.47
C TYR A 133 3.36 2.27 6.75
N GLN A 134 2.10 1.92 7.04
CA GLN A 134 1.45 2.39 8.28
C GLN A 134 0.29 1.50 8.69
N LEU A 135 0.18 1.27 10.00
CA LEU A 135 -1.05 0.80 10.65
C LEU A 135 -1.79 2.02 11.22
N ALA A 136 -3.10 2.11 10.97
CA ALA A 136 -3.96 3.15 11.49
C ALA A 136 -5.21 2.55 12.12
N GLY A 137 -5.60 3.04 13.30
CA GLY A 137 -6.71 2.48 14.06
C GLY A 137 -6.59 2.83 15.54
N GLU A 138 -7.59 2.42 16.32
CA GLU A 138 -7.62 2.62 17.76
C GLU A 138 -7.00 1.42 18.50
N ASN A 139 -6.32 1.68 19.62
CA ASN A 139 -5.79 0.66 20.51
C ASN A 139 -4.91 -0.40 19.82
N LEU A 140 -4.13 0.01 18.82
CA LEU A 140 -3.20 -0.87 18.13
C LEU A 140 -2.07 -1.32 19.09
N PRO A 141 -1.67 -2.61 19.09
CA PRO A 141 -0.66 -3.14 20.01
C PRO A 141 0.78 -2.80 19.56
N VAL A 142 1.04 -1.54 19.21
CA VAL A 142 2.31 -1.07 18.66
C VAL A 142 2.87 0.07 19.50
N LYS A 143 4.20 0.10 19.67
CA LYS A 143 4.89 1.14 20.45
C LYS A 143 5.73 2.08 19.57
N SER A 144 6.01 1.66 18.35
CA SER A 144 6.76 2.45 17.37
C SER A 144 6.29 2.18 15.94
N GLN A 145 6.73 3.03 15.02
CA GLN A 145 6.54 2.82 13.59
C GLN A 145 7.15 1.48 13.14
N PHE A 146 8.39 1.19 13.56
CA PHE A 146 9.06 -0.07 13.20
C PHE A 146 8.32 -1.30 13.72
N ASP A 147 7.80 -1.26 14.95
CA ASP A 147 6.96 -2.34 15.49
C ASP A 147 5.72 -2.58 14.63
N SER A 148 5.12 -1.50 14.10
CA SER A 148 3.94 -1.57 13.23
C SER A 148 4.25 -2.32 11.93
N LEU A 149 5.40 -2.03 11.31
CA LEU A 149 5.86 -2.72 10.10
C LEU A 149 6.14 -4.21 10.38
N MET A 150 6.80 -4.50 11.51
CA MET A 150 7.12 -5.87 11.91
C MET A 150 5.86 -6.68 12.25
N LEU A 151 4.86 -6.04 12.85
CA LEU A 151 3.58 -6.68 13.17
C LEU A 151 2.77 -6.98 11.90
N ALA A 152 2.68 -6.02 10.98
CA ALA A 152 2.02 -6.24 9.70
C ALA A 152 2.64 -7.41 8.90
N ARG A 153 3.97 -7.52 8.94
CA ARG A 153 4.69 -8.66 8.36
C ARG A 153 4.32 -10.00 9.00
N LYS A 154 4.16 -10.05 10.33
CA LYS A 154 3.69 -11.27 11.02
C LYS A 154 2.28 -11.66 10.59
N TRP A 155 1.42 -10.68 10.32
CA TRP A 155 0.05 -10.89 9.86
C TRP A 155 -0.07 -11.36 8.41
N GLY A 156 1.03 -11.37 7.66
CA GLY A 156 1.11 -11.98 6.33
C GLY A 156 1.31 -11.02 5.16
N PHE A 157 1.67 -9.77 5.45
CA PHE A 157 2.23 -8.85 4.45
C PHE A 157 3.74 -9.06 4.23
#